data_AF-A0A0A0HSH5-F1
#
_entry.id   AF-A0A0A0HSH5-F1
#
_cell.length_a   1.000
_cell.length_b   1.000
_cell.length_c   1.000
_cell.angle_alpha   90.00
_cell.angle_beta   90.00
_cell.angle_gamma   90.00
#
_symmetry.space_group_name_H-M   'P 1'
#
loop_
_entity.id
_entity.type
_entity.pdbx_description
1 polymer ?
#
loop_
_entity_poly.entity_id
_entity_poly.type
_entity_poly.pdbx_seq_one_letter_code
_entity_poly.pdbx_strand_id
1 'polypeptide(L)'
;MKIETHAGFTGPHLELIALSEKVSRAIPPLWPLEATVAVNPFLGQTGQSLSQVSALLGRIGGMRVTMPNAWYRARIADGRITDADLEAALADAPAGAPATVAALKAAAEAEDAMPEALPTIAHLAQEVSGVDWPGLIEARIGAWAAGYFDAGQALWQVTAGRGAYESWQIFASRDLTPEISGLAGFAAHVAAQPGRARVALSLACDALGLKAAAAESYFHQLLLGLGGWAQLARQRLWQAEMDGRAEPITTDLLTIRVIWDAALWAQYGDRIADRWAKIRATHATPPRATAAQMAACVLQDAAERAAQRDLAGVLEAEVPERAEARPLLQAAFCIDVRSEVFRRALESLDPGIQTLGFAGFFGLAHAHRDFASDVSEARLPVLLAPKLSSTATAPSAAEADQAARFGARAARAWGRFKLAAVSSFAFVEATGPVYLGKLLRDALGVVPRATEAPAPQFSAEFTLPERIATAAAILRAMSLTQEFAPVVLLVGHGASVVNNPHASALHCGGLWRLPRRRQCTAFGGVAERCRGARGAGGRRHRHSA
;
A
#
# COMPACT_ATOMS: atom_id res chain seq x y z
N MET A 1 12.38 -19.87 -16.57
CA MET A 1 12.54 -18.51 -17.14
C MET A 1 13.93 -18.44 -17.73
N LYS A 2 14.08 -18.32 -19.06
CA LYS A 2 15.42 -18.15 -19.66
C LYS A 2 15.99 -16.84 -19.14
N ILE A 3 17.24 -16.85 -18.67
CA ILE A 3 17.98 -15.63 -18.31
C ILE A 3 17.91 -14.73 -19.54
N GLU A 4 17.28 -13.57 -19.41
CA GLU A 4 17.25 -12.58 -20.50
C GLU A 4 18.69 -12.12 -20.71
N THR A 5 19.28 -12.52 -21.84
CA THR A 5 20.62 -12.07 -22.20
C THR A 5 20.53 -10.64 -22.72
N HIS A 6 21.42 -9.76 -22.26
CA HIS A 6 21.58 -8.39 -22.76
C HIS A 6 22.12 -8.31 -24.20
N ALA A 7 22.09 -9.42 -24.94
CA ALA A 7 22.58 -9.49 -26.31
C ALA A 7 21.70 -8.64 -27.23
N GLY A 8 22.33 -7.73 -27.99
CA GLY A 8 21.64 -6.86 -28.95
C GLY A 8 21.30 -5.45 -28.45
N PHE A 9 21.69 -5.07 -27.23
CA PHE A 9 21.58 -3.70 -26.75
C PHE A 9 22.90 -2.93 -26.89
N THR A 10 22.81 -1.66 -27.27
CA THR A 10 23.94 -0.74 -27.21
C THR A 10 24.23 -0.32 -25.77
N GLY A 11 25.42 0.21 -25.48
CA GLY A 11 25.75 0.78 -24.16
C GLY A 11 24.70 1.80 -23.67
N PRO A 12 24.33 2.81 -24.48
CA PRO A 12 23.26 3.75 -24.14
C PRO A 12 21.91 3.10 -23.85
N HIS A 13 21.55 2.03 -24.57
CA HIS A 13 20.31 1.30 -24.30
C HIS A 13 20.35 0.57 -22.95
N LEU A 14 21.50 0.00 -22.58
CA LEU A 14 21.67 -0.64 -21.27
C LEU A 14 21.55 0.38 -20.12
N GLU A 15 22.07 1.59 -20.31
CA GLU A 15 21.90 2.69 -19.34
C GLU A 15 20.43 3.07 -19.16
N LEU A 16 19.67 3.21 -20.26
CA LEU A 16 18.24 3.50 -20.20
C LEU A 16 17.45 2.40 -19.50
N ILE A 17 17.77 1.14 -19.76
CA ILE A 17 17.13 -0.01 -19.09
C ILE A 17 17.45 0.01 -17.59
N ALA A 18 18.72 0.21 -17.21
CA ALA A 18 19.10 0.30 -15.81
C ALA A 18 18.40 1.47 -15.07
N LEU A 19 18.27 2.62 -15.74
CA LEU A 19 17.53 3.76 -15.21
C LEU A 19 16.04 3.44 -15.04
N SER A 20 15.42 2.71 -15.98
CA SER A 20 14.02 2.30 -15.85
C SER A 20 13.77 1.46 -14.59
N GLU A 21 14.70 0.57 -14.24
CA GLU A 21 14.64 -0.28 -13.05
C GLU A 21 14.93 0.50 -11.75
N LYS A 22 15.89 1.44 -11.80
CA LYS A 22 16.18 2.36 -10.69
C LYS A 22 14.96 3.21 -10.36
N VAL A 23 14.39 3.86 -11.37
CA VAL A 23 13.22 4.75 -11.21
C VAL A 23 11.98 3.97 -10.80
N SER A 24 11.80 2.74 -11.28
CA SER A 24 10.72 1.87 -10.81
C SER A 24 10.74 1.71 -9.29
N ARG A 25 11.91 1.64 -8.65
CA ARG A 25 12.05 1.55 -7.19
C ARG A 25 11.84 2.87 -6.46
N ALA A 26 11.92 4.01 -7.17
CA ALA A 26 11.65 5.33 -6.62
C ALA A 26 10.15 5.60 -6.42
N ILE A 27 9.27 4.81 -7.05
CA ILE A 27 7.84 4.85 -6.81
C ILE A 27 7.53 4.15 -5.47
N PRO A 28 6.73 4.74 -4.57
CA PRO A 28 6.27 4.05 -3.37
C PRO A 28 5.23 2.97 -3.73
N PRO A 29 5.29 1.76 -3.14
CA PRO A 29 4.27 0.74 -3.35
C PRO A 29 2.92 1.17 -2.76
N LEU A 30 1.81 0.75 -3.40
CA LEU A 30 0.45 0.88 -2.86
C LEU A 30 -0.17 -0.50 -2.73
N TRP A 31 -0.72 -0.78 -1.55
CA TRP A 31 -1.43 -2.03 -1.31
C TRP A 31 -2.91 -1.93 -1.68
N PRO A 32 -3.51 -3.00 -2.24
CA PRO A 32 -4.92 -3.02 -2.58
C PRO A 32 -5.81 -2.93 -1.34
N LEU A 33 -7.06 -2.54 -1.53
CA LEU A 33 -8.06 -2.37 -0.47
C LEU A 33 -8.30 -3.63 0.38
N GLU A 34 -8.05 -4.82 -0.17
CA GLU A 34 -8.11 -6.08 0.59
C GLU A 34 -7.05 -6.20 1.70
N ALA A 35 -5.97 -5.44 1.61
CA ALA A 35 -4.80 -5.51 2.48
C ALA A 35 -4.11 -4.15 2.59
N THR A 36 -4.86 -3.08 2.90
CA THR A 36 -4.33 -1.71 2.95
C THR A 36 -3.18 -1.58 3.95
N VAL A 37 -2.08 -0.99 3.51
CA VAL A 37 -0.90 -0.69 4.31
C VAL A 37 -0.58 0.78 4.10
N ALA A 38 -0.33 1.50 5.19
CA ALA A 38 0.17 2.87 5.12
C ALA A 38 1.65 2.86 4.73
N VAL A 39 2.02 3.68 3.76
CA VAL A 39 3.35 3.71 3.15
C VAL A 39 3.83 5.13 3.17
N ASN A 40 5.09 5.35 3.54
CA ASN A 40 5.69 6.66 3.41
C ASN A 40 5.67 7.06 1.92
N PRO A 41 5.00 8.17 1.53
CA PRO A 41 4.96 8.62 0.14
C PRO A 41 6.35 8.93 -0.42
N PHE A 42 7.33 9.21 0.45
CA PHE A 42 8.73 9.48 0.10
C PHE A 42 9.64 8.25 0.24
N LEU A 43 9.09 7.03 0.29
CA LEU A 43 9.88 5.80 0.47
C LEU A 43 11.00 5.66 -0.58
N GLY A 44 10.73 6.07 -1.82
CA GLY A 44 11.73 6.04 -2.89
C GLY A 44 12.77 7.17 -2.84
N GLN A 45 12.64 8.10 -1.89
CA GLN A 45 13.49 9.27 -1.72
C GLN A 45 14.10 9.35 -0.32
N THR A 46 14.11 8.26 0.45
CA THR A 46 14.63 8.23 1.83
C THR A 46 16.09 8.63 1.98
N GLY A 47 16.89 8.54 0.91
CA GLY A 47 18.27 9.02 0.88
C GLY A 47 18.45 10.50 0.51
N GLN A 48 17.35 11.27 0.38
CA GLN A 48 17.37 12.67 -0.04
C GLN A 48 16.86 13.60 1.08
N SER A 49 17.37 14.83 1.11
CA SER A 49 16.85 15.86 2.02
C SER A 49 15.48 16.36 1.56
N LEU A 50 14.68 16.91 2.49
CA LEU A 50 13.35 17.43 2.17
C LEU A 50 13.37 18.48 1.05
N SER A 51 14.40 19.33 1.00
CA SER A 51 14.59 20.31 -0.07
C SER A 51 14.86 19.67 -1.43
N GLN A 52 15.64 18.59 -1.48
CA GLN A 52 15.89 17.84 -2.71
C GLN A 52 14.59 17.18 -3.22
N VAL A 53 13.82 16.59 -2.31
CA VAL A 53 12.51 15.98 -2.64
C VAL A 53 11.51 17.04 -3.10
N SER A 54 11.47 18.21 -2.44
CA SER A 54 10.64 19.35 -2.83
C SER A 54 10.96 19.82 -4.26
N ALA A 55 12.24 19.96 -4.58
CA ALA A 55 12.69 20.32 -5.92
C ALA A 55 12.33 19.26 -6.97
N LEU A 56 12.54 17.99 -6.66
CA LEU A 56 12.25 16.87 -7.55
C LEU A 56 10.76 16.76 -7.83
N LEU A 57 9.92 16.62 -6.79
CA LEU A 57 8.47 16.40 -6.91
C LEU A 57 7.74 17.66 -7.39
N GLY A 58 8.24 18.84 -7.07
CA GLY A 58 7.78 20.09 -7.68
C GLY A 58 8.00 20.07 -9.20
N ARG A 59 9.22 19.73 -9.65
CA ARG A 59 9.56 19.65 -11.08
C ARG A 59 8.76 18.61 -11.84
N ILE A 60 8.62 17.40 -11.31
CA ILE A 60 8.05 16.27 -12.08
C ILE A 60 6.54 16.11 -11.88
N GLY A 61 5.99 16.60 -10.78
CA GLY A 61 4.58 16.40 -10.43
C GLY A 61 3.83 17.65 -9.99
N GLY A 62 4.49 18.82 -9.94
CA GLY A 62 3.85 20.05 -9.44
C GLY A 62 3.43 19.94 -7.98
N MET A 63 4.09 19.07 -7.21
CA MET A 63 3.67 18.72 -5.86
C MET A 63 4.41 19.57 -4.82
N ARG A 64 3.67 20.06 -3.83
CA ARG A 64 4.23 20.61 -2.59
C ARG A 64 4.43 19.47 -1.58
N VAL A 65 5.60 19.42 -0.94
CA VAL A 65 5.95 18.38 0.04
C VAL A 65 5.84 18.84 1.50
N THR A 66 5.47 20.11 1.70
CA THR A 66 5.33 20.81 2.97
C THR A 66 3.93 21.38 3.11
N MET A 67 3.54 21.78 4.33
CA MET A 67 2.29 22.51 4.53
C MET A 67 2.32 23.89 3.84
N PRO A 68 1.14 24.48 3.52
CA PRO A 68 1.08 25.82 2.96
C PRO A 68 1.60 26.89 3.93
N ASN A 69 2.13 28.01 3.42
CA ASN A 69 2.71 29.10 4.24
C ASN A 69 1.74 29.62 5.31
N ALA A 70 0.45 29.76 4.94
CA ALA A 70 -0.59 30.21 5.87
C ALA A 70 -0.74 29.30 7.11
N TRP A 71 -0.42 28.01 6.99
CA TRP A 71 -0.44 27.07 8.11
C TRP A 71 0.71 27.34 9.10
N TYR A 72 1.92 27.61 8.60
CA TYR A 72 3.06 27.98 9.45
C TYR A 72 2.84 29.33 10.12
N ARG A 73 2.38 30.33 9.34
CA ARG A 73 2.04 31.66 9.86
C ARG A 73 1.10 31.58 11.06
N ALA A 74 0.02 30.81 10.94
CA ALA A 74 -0.95 30.66 12.01
C ALA A 74 -0.31 30.09 13.29
N ARG A 75 0.56 29.09 13.15
CA ARG A 75 1.27 28.44 14.26
C ARG A 75 2.39 29.27 14.88
N ILE A 76 3.01 30.14 14.10
CA ILE A 76 3.96 31.12 14.61
C ILE A 76 3.19 32.19 15.39
N ALA A 77 2.06 32.67 14.84
CA ALA A 77 1.24 33.70 15.48
C ALA A 77 0.58 33.23 16.79
N ASP A 78 0.17 31.96 16.87
CA ASP A 78 -0.42 31.38 18.09
C ASP A 78 0.61 30.83 19.09
N GLY A 79 1.91 30.94 18.77
CA GLY A 79 3.01 30.52 19.64
C GLY A 79 3.28 29.02 19.71
N ARG A 80 2.57 28.18 18.93
CA ARG A 80 2.90 26.74 18.84
C ARG A 80 4.29 26.53 18.26
N ILE A 81 4.65 27.31 17.23
CA ILE A 81 6.03 27.41 16.72
C ILE A 81 6.64 28.67 17.34
N THR A 82 7.68 28.48 18.14
CA THR A 82 8.39 29.55 18.85
C THR A 82 9.65 29.98 18.10
N ASP A 83 10.21 31.12 18.46
CA ASP A 83 11.46 31.62 17.89
C ASP A 83 12.62 30.64 18.16
N ALA A 84 12.62 29.96 19.31
CA ALA A 84 13.61 28.93 19.61
C ALA A 84 13.54 27.74 18.64
N ASP A 85 12.33 27.33 18.23
CA ASP A 85 12.17 26.25 17.24
C ASP A 85 12.67 26.68 15.85
N LEU A 86 12.41 27.94 15.49
CA LEU A 86 12.87 28.55 14.23
C LEU A 86 14.40 28.69 14.22
N GLU A 87 15.01 29.15 15.32
CA GLU A 87 16.46 29.24 15.48
C GLU A 87 17.12 27.86 15.39
N ALA A 88 16.55 26.86 16.06
CA ALA A 88 17.05 25.49 16.02
C ALA A 88 16.97 24.88 14.61
N ALA A 89 15.88 25.11 13.87
CA ALA A 89 15.77 24.67 12.48
C ALA A 89 16.73 25.41 11.54
N LEU A 90 16.97 26.70 11.78
CA LEU A 90 17.93 27.51 11.01
C LEU A 90 19.38 27.06 11.22
N ALA A 91 19.73 26.58 12.41
CA ALA A 91 21.07 26.09 12.71
C ALA A 91 21.48 24.88 11.83
N ASP A 92 20.50 24.04 11.47
CA ASP A 92 20.69 22.86 10.62
C ASP A 92 20.27 23.10 9.15
N ALA A 93 19.93 24.35 8.79
CA ALA A 93 19.39 24.66 7.47
C ALA A 93 20.42 24.49 6.35
N PRO A 94 20.01 24.00 5.17
CA PRO A 94 20.90 23.87 4.02
C PRO A 94 21.35 25.24 3.50
N ALA A 95 22.53 25.28 2.87
CA ALA A 95 23.03 26.49 2.22
C ALA A 95 22.01 27.03 1.19
N GLY A 96 21.71 28.33 1.28
CA GLY A 96 20.71 29.00 0.45
C GLY A 96 19.33 29.18 1.11
N ALA A 97 19.10 28.58 2.28
CA ALA A 97 17.95 28.89 3.13
C ALA A 97 18.04 30.31 3.73
N PRO A 98 16.92 30.89 4.23
CA PRO A 98 16.96 32.13 5.01
C PRO A 98 17.97 32.03 6.16
N ALA A 99 18.67 33.11 6.48
CA ALA A 99 19.72 33.12 7.51
C ALA A 99 19.26 33.61 8.88
N THR A 100 18.03 34.12 9.01
CA THR A 100 17.51 34.70 10.25
C THR A 100 16.05 34.31 10.48
N VAL A 101 15.63 34.30 11.74
CA VAL A 101 14.23 34.08 12.14
C VAL A 101 13.31 35.09 11.48
N ALA A 102 13.71 36.36 11.41
CA ALA A 102 12.93 37.40 10.76
C ALA A 102 12.71 37.12 9.26
N ALA A 103 13.74 36.67 8.54
CA ALA A 103 13.62 36.29 7.14
C ALA A 103 12.74 35.04 6.95
N LEU A 104 12.81 34.08 7.88
CA LEU A 104 11.99 32.88 7.84
C LEU A 104 10.50 33.19 8.11
N LYS A 105 10.21 34.07 9.09
CA LYS A 105 8.86 34.58 9.34
C LYS A 105 8.33 35.37 8.14
N ALA A 106 9.15 36.20 7.51
CA ALA A 106 8.77 36.90 6.29
C ALA A 106 8.45 35.93 5.14
N ALA A 107 9.19 34.82 5.02
CA ALA A 107 8.89 33.78 4.05
C ALA A 107 7.55 33.06 4.33
N ALA A 108 7.17 32.90 5.61
CA ALA A 108 5.85 32.36 5.98
C ALA A 108 4.68 33.32 5.66
N GLU A 109 4.95 34.63 5.50
CA GLU A 109 3.97 35.62 5.05
C GLU A 109 3.92 35.77 3.52
N ALA A 110 4.93 35.26 2.82
CA ALA A 110 5.03 35.38 1.37
C ALA A 110 3.97 34.54 0.64
N GLU A 111 3.69 34.95 -0.60
CA GLU A 111 2.79 34.22 -1.49
C GLU A 111 3.25 32.78 -1.68
N ASP A 112 2.30 31.85 -1.55
CA ASP A 112 2.57 30.41 -1.56
C ASP A 112 2.10 29.77 -2.86
N ALA A 113 2.85 30.04 -3.93
CA ALA A 113 2.57 29.48 -5.25
C ALA A 113 2.78 27.96 -5.26
N MET A 114 1.86 27.24 -5.89
CA MET A 114 2.03 25.81 -6.17
C MET A 114 3.15 25.63 -7.21
N PRO A 115 4.05 24.65 -7.03
CA PRO A 115 5.05 24.34 -8.05
C PRO A 115 4.39 23.91 -9.37
N GLU A 116 4.96 24.32 -10.49
CA GLU A 116 4.55 23.85 -11.82
C GLU A 116 5.42 22.69 -12.28
N ALA A 117 4.78 21.60 -12.73
CA ALA A 117 5.48 20.48 -13.33
C ALA A 117 6.00 20.84 -14.73
N LEU A 118 7.13 20.24 -15.14
CA LEU A 118 7.55 20.29 -16.54
C LEU A 118 6.50 19.62 -17.44
N PRO A 119 6.17 20.15 -18.62
CA PRO A 119 5.21 19.50 -19.49
C PRO A 119 5.81 18.23 -20.12
N THR A 120 5.05 17.14 -20.15
CA THR A 120 5.38 15.95 -20.95
C THR A 120 5.03 16.15 -22.42
N ILE A 121 5.44 15.24 -23.30
CA ILE A 121 5.05 15.29 -24.72
C ILE A 121 3.53 15.31 -24.89
N ALA A 122 2.78 14.58 -24.04
CA ALA A 122 1.32 14.63 -24.04
C ALA A 122 0.76 16.04 -23.77
N HIS A 123 1.34 16.78 -22.82
CA HIS A 123 0.95 18.16 -22.55
C HIS A 123 1.30 19.08 -23.72
N LEU A 124 2.51 18.94 -24.30
CA LEU A 124 2.90 19.72 -25.49
C LEU A 124 1.99 19.43 -26.69
N ALA A 125 1.59 18.17 -26.89
CA ALA A 125 0.66 17.75 -27.93
C ALA A 125 -0.73 18.36 -27.69
N GLN A 126 -1.19 18.42 -26.44
CA GLN A 126 -2.48 19.04 -26.09
C GLN A 126 -2.48 20.52 -26.45
N GLU A 127 -1.42 21.26 -26.12
CA GLU A 127 -1.32 22.69 -26.44
C GLU A 127 -1.44 22.98 -27.95
N VAL A 128 -0.96 22.08 -28.81
CA VAL A 128 -0.99 22.28 -30.26
C VAL A 128 -2.22 21.68 -30.95
N SER A 129 -2.83 20.66 -30.37
CA SER A 129 -3.97 19.95 -30.98
C SER A 129 -5.32 20.32 -30.37
N GLY A 130 -5.34 20.85 -29.14
CA GLY A 130 -6.56 21.07 -28.36
C GLY A 130 -7.16 19.80 -27.75
N VAL A 131 -6.58 18.63 -28.00
CA VAL A 131 -7.04 17.34 -27.46
C VAL A 131 -6.37 17.08 -26.11
N ASP A 132 -7.15 16.67 -25.11
CA ASP A 132 -6.65 16.26 -23.79
C ASP A 132 -5.92 14.90 -23.85
N TRP A 133 -4.71 14.90 -24.43
CA TRP A 133 -3.87 13.71 -24.51
C TRP A 133 -3.47 13.16 -23.13
N PRO A 134 -3.11 13.97 -22.12
CA PRO A 134 -2.84 13.46 -20.78
C PRO A 134 -4.02 12.65 -20.22
N GLY A 135 -5.24 13.22 -20.24
CA GLY A 135 -6.44 12.55 -19.74
C GLY A 135 -6.81 11.31 -20.57
N LEU A 136 -6.66 11.36 -21.89
CA LEU A 136 -6.89 10.20 -22.75
C LEU A 136 -5.91 9.06 -22.45
N ILE A 137 -4.62 9.34 -22.34
CA ILE A 137 -3.60 8.33 -22.02
C ILE A 137 -3.90 7.69 -20.67
N GLU A 138 -4.21 8.49 -19.65
CA GLU A 138 -4.58 8.00 -18.32
C GLU A 138 -5.81 7.08 -18.40
N ALA A 139 -6.86 7.51 -19.11
CA ALA A 139 -8.09 6.74 -19.26
C ALA A 139 -7.85 5.40 -19.99
N ARG A 140 -7.04 5.39 -21.05
CA ARG A 140 -6.79 4.17 -21.84
C ARG A 140 -5.87 3.19 -21.13
N ILE A 141 -4.81 3.68 -20.49
CA ILE A 141 -3.95 2.82 -19.65
C ILE A 141 -4.76 2.30 -18.46
N GLY A 142 -5.58 3.14 -17.82
CA GLY A 142 -6.43 2.75 -16.69
C GLY A 142 -7.47 1.70 -17.06
N ALA A 143 -8.11 1.80 -18.23
CA ALA A 143 -9.08 0.82 -18.72
C ALA A 143 -8.44 -0.57 -18.88
N TRP A 144 -7.24 -0.64 -19.46
CA TRP A 144 -6.49 -1.90 -19.55
C TRP A 144 -6.01 -2.39 -18.18
N ALA A 145 -5.42 -1.50 -17.38
CA ALA A 145 -4.84 -1.83 -16.08
C ALA A 145 -5.90 -2.36 -15.10
N ALA A 146 -7.12 -1.82 -15.14
CA ALA A 146 -8.24 -2.32 -14.34
C ALA A 146 -8.56 -3.79 -14.63
N GLY A 147 -8.49 -4.21 -15.89
CA GLY A 147 -8.65 -5.61 -16.27
C GLY A 147 -7.42 -6.47 -15.98
N TYR A 148 -6.21 -5.92 -16.14
CA TYR A 148 -4.95 -6.63 -15.91
C TYR A 148 -4.70 -6.94 -14.42
N PHE A 149 -5.00 -5.99 -13.54
CA PHE A 149 -4.83 -6.14 -12.10
C PHE A 149 -6.04 -6.76 -11.40
N ASP A 150 -7.12 -7.05 -12.12
CA ASP A 150 -8.30 -7.67 -11.54
C ASP A 150 -7.99 -9.07 -10.99
N ALA A 151 -8.46 -9.34 -9.78
CA ALA A 151 -8.27 -10.61 -9.09
C ALA A 151 -9.52 -11.50 -9.15
N GLY A 152 -10.30 -11.38 -10.22
CA GLY A 152 -11.49 -12.21 -10.47
C GLY A 152 -12.83 -11.55 -10.11
N GLN A 153 -12.91 -10.22 -10.06
CA GLN A 153 -14.20 -9.51 -9.95
C GLN A 153 -14.88 -9.38 -11.31
N ALA A 154 -14.10 -9.14 -12.37
CA ALA A 154 -14.62 -8.97 -13.72
C ALA A 154 -15.12 -10.31 -14.26
N LEU A 155 -16.29 -10.31 -14.89
CA LEU A 155 -16.80 -11.50 -15.56
C LEU A 155 -15.95 -11.85 -16.80
N TRP A 156 -15.36 -10.83 -17.43
CA TRP A 156 -14.49 -10.96 -18.60
C TRP A 156 -13.07 -10.60 -18.18
N GLN A 157 -12.24 -11.62 -18.01
CA GLN A 157 -10.86 -11.48 -17.60
C GLN A 157 -9.97 -11.17 -18.81
N VAL A 158 -8.96 -10.33 -18.61
CA VAL A 158 -7.86 -10.18 -19.57
C VAL A 158 -7.09 -11.51 -19.63
N THR A 159 -6.66 -11.93 -20.82
CA THR A 159 -6.01 -13.22 -21.06
C THR A 159 -4.88 -13.51 -20.06
N ALA A 160 -5.12 -14.46 -19.16
CA ALA A 160 -4.17 -14.83 -18.10
C ALA A 160 -2.86 -15.40 -18.67
N GLY A 161 -1.75 -15.17 -17.95
CA GLY A 161 -0.44 -15.78 -18.24
C GLY A 161 0.49 -14.98 -19.16
N ARG A 162 0.16 -13.73 -19.51
CA ARG A 162 1.02 -12.83 -20.28
C ARG A 162 1.63 -11.73 -19.41
N GLY A 163 2.81 -11.23 -19.82
CA GLY A 163 3.43 -10.06 -19.19
C GLY A 163 2.59 -8.80 -19.39
N ALA A 164 2.81 -7.77 -18.56
CA ALA A 164 2.04 -6.53 -18.60
C ALA A 164 2.13 -5.85 -19.96
N TYR A 165 3.33 -5.69 -20.50
CA TYR A 165 3.54 -5.06 -21.80
C TYR A 165 2.83 -5.81 -22.95
N GLU A 166 3.00 -7.13 -23.00
CA GLU A 166 2.37 -7.96 -24.04
C GLU A 166 0.84 -7.93 -23.95
N SER A 167 0.29 -7.99 -22.74
CA SER A 167 -1.13 -7.86 -22.49
C SER A 167 -1.67 -6.51 -22.97
N TRP A 168 -0.96 -5.42 -22.68
CA TRP A 168 -1.32 -4.09 -23.16
C TRP A 168 -1.25 -3.97 -24.67
N GLN A 169 -0.20 -4.52 -25.31
CA GLN A 169 -0.04 -4.46 -26.76
C GLN A 169 -1.22 -5.12 -27.49
N ILE A 170 -1.70 -6.25 -26.97
CA ILE A 170 -2.91 -6.95 -27.47
C ILE A 170 -4.16 -6.08 -27.32
N PHE A 171 -4.29 -5.37 -26.21
CA PHE A 171 -5.43 -4.46 -25.96
C PHE A 171 -5.37 -3.25 -26.89
N ALA A 172 -4.27 -2.52 -26.88
CA ALA A 172 -4.11 -1.24 -27.57
C ALA A 172 -4.04 -1.38 -29.10
N SER A 173 -3.59 -2.52 -29.64
CA SER A 173 -3.65 -2.80 -31.08
C SER A 173 -5.07 -2.99 -31.63
N ARG A 174 -6.09 -3.04 -30.77
CA ARG A 174 -7.51 -3.17 -31.15
C ARG A 174 -8.37 -2.02 -30.62
N ASP A 175 -7.76 -1.10 -29.90
CA ASP A 175 -8.44 0.03 -29.30
C ASP A 175 -8.43 1.21 -30.28
N LEU A 176 -9.59 1.52 -30.88
CA LEU A 176 -9.74 2.62 -31.83
C LEU A 176 -10.00 3.97 -31.15
N THR A 177 -10.12 4.00 -29.82
CA THR A 177 -10.36 5.26 -29.07
C THR A 177 -9.33 6.35 -29.39
N PRO A 178 -8.01 6.04 -29.49
CA PRO A 178 -7.00 7.06 -29.79
C PRO A 178 -7.14 7.61 -31.21
N GLU A 179 -7.42 6.77 -32.21
CA GLU A 179 -7.68 7.20 -33.59
C GLU A 179 -8.93 8.07 -33.69
N ILE A 180 -10.03 7.66 -33.04
CA ILE A 180 -11.27 8.45 -32.98
C ILE A 180 -11.01 9.83 -32.38
N SER A 181 -10.08 9.91 -31.43
CA SER A 181 -9.68 11.16 -30.77
C SER A 181 -8.61 11.95 -31.53
N GLY A 182 -8.15 11.45 -32.69
CA GLY A 182 -7.26 12.16 -33.60
C GLY A 182 -5.81 11.68 -33.66
N LEU A 183 -5.44 10.59 -32.98
CA LEU A 183 -4.09 9.99 -33.05
C LEU A 183 -4.07 8.92 -34.15
N ALA A 184 -3.91 9.35 -35.40
CA ALA A 184 -4.08 8.47 -36.55
C ALA A 184 -3.04 7.33 -36.58
N GLY A 185 -3.51 6.10 -36.77
CA GLY A 185 -2.65 4.92 -36.92
C GLY A 185 -2.04 4.39 -35.61
N PHE A 186 -2.55 4.81 -34.45
CA PHE A 186 -2.02 4.40 -33.15
C PHE A 186 -2.03 2.88 -32.93
N ALA A 187 -3.13 2.19 -33.20
CA ALA A 187 -3.28 0.76 -33.05
C ALA A 187 -2.29 -0.02 -33.94
N ALA A 188 -2.08 0.45 -35.18
CA ALA A 188 -1.08 -0.09 -36.08
C ALA A 188 0.35 0.16 -35.58
N HIS A 189 0.62 1.36 -35.06
CA HIS A 189 1.89 1.69 -34.41
C HIS A 189 2.19 0.75 -33.24
N VAL A 190 1.22 0.51 -32.36
CA VAL A 190 1.34 -0.43 -31.23
C VAL A 190 1.54 -1.87 -31.71
N ALA A 191 0.78 -2.29 -32.73
CA ALA A 191 0.92 -3.63 -33.30
C ALA A 191 2.31 -3.89 -33.91
N ALA A 192 2.96 -2.85 -34.44
CA ALA A 192 4.30 -2.92 -35.01
C ALA A 192 5.44 -2.89 -33.98
N GLN A 193 5.14 -2.60 -32.70
CA GLN A 193 6.17 -2.55 -31.65
C GLN A 193 6.80 -3.94 -31.41
N PRO A 194 8.10 -4.00 -31.07
CA PRO A 194 8.75 -5.24 -30.69
C PRO A 194 8.02 -5.93 -29.53
N GLY A 195 7.96 -7.27 -29.54
CA GLY A 195 7.31 -8.04 -28.48
C GLY A 195 8.03 -8.02 -27.12
N ARG A 196 9.23 -7.43 -27.02
CA ARG A 196 9.98 -7.28 -25.77
C ARG A 196 9.94 -5.84 -25.29
N ALA A 197 9.43 -5.61 -24.08
CA ALA A 197 9.28 -4.28 -23.49
C ALA A 197 10.59 -3.48 -23.49
N ARG A 198 11.70 -4.07 -23.04
CA ARG A 198 13.02 -3.41 -23.02
C ARG A 198 13.50 -2.95 -24.41
N VAL A 199 13.17 -3.69 -25.47
CA VAL A 199 13.53 -3.28 -26.85
C VAL A 199 12.63 -2.13 -27.30
N ALA A 200 11.32 -2.23 -27.05
CA ALA A 200 10.38 -1.17 -27.38
C ALA A 200 10.68 0.14 -26.61
N LEU A 201 11.07 0.05 -25.34
CA LEU A 201 11.51 1.19 -24.53
C LEU A 201 12.70 1.90 -25.18
N SER A 202 13.74 1.15 -25.55
CA SER A 202 14.94 1.71 -26.18
C SER A 202 14.63 2.41 -27.51
N LEU A 203 13.86 1.77 -28.39
CA LEU A 203 13.48 2.36 -29.68
C LEU A 203 12.61 3.61 -29.51
N ALA A 204 11.68 3.59 -28.55
CA ALA A 204 10.86 4.75 -28.25
C ALA A 204 11.71 5.90 -27.66
N CYS A 205 12.67 5.62 -26.78
CA CYS A 205 13.61 6.62 -26.29
C CYS A 205 14.47 7.23 -27.41
N ASP A 206 14.94 6.42 -28.35
CA ASP A 206 15.68 6.88 -29.52
C ASP A 206 14.83 7.83 -30.37
N ALA A 207 13.57 7.47 -30.64
CA ALA A 207 12.63 8.31 -31.38
C ALA A 207 12.40 9.67 -30.70
N LEU A 208 12.37 9.70 -29.36
CA LEU A 208 12.20 10.91 -28.56
C LEU A 208 13.50 11.71 -28.36
N GLY A 209 14.65 11.19 -28.79
CA GLY A 209 15.96 11.77 -28.51
C GLY A 209 16.30 11.82 -27.01
N LEU A 210 15.75 10.88 -26.23
CA LEU A 210 15.89 10.82 -24.78
C LEU A 210 17.16 10.05 -24.40
N LYS A 211 18.14 10.74 -23.83
CA LYS A 211 19.41 10.17 -23.35
C LYS A 211 19.37 9.92 -21.85
N ALA A 212 20.27 9.07 -21.35
CA ALA A 212 20.38 8.70 -19.93
C ALA A 212 20.31 9.90 -18.96
N ALA A 213 21.01 11.01 -19.29
CA ALA A 213 21.03 12.22 -18.46
C ALA A 213 19.62 12.81 -18.20
N ALA A 214 18.72 12.80 -19.19
CA ALA A 214 17.35 13.29 -19.04
C ALA A 214 16.36 12.18 -18.65
N ALA A 215 16.68 10.93 -18.99
CA ALA A 215 15.79 9.78 -18.85
C ALA A 215 15.38 9.53 -17.40
N GLU A 216 16.29 9.64 -16.43
CA GLU A 216 15.96 9.36 -15.03
C GLU A 216 14.81 10.25 -14.52
N SER A 217 14.91 11.57 -14.73
CA SER A 217 13.90 12.52 -14.28
C SER A 217 12.60 12.39 -15.08
N TYR A 218 12.70 12.15 -16.40
CA TYR A 218 11.51 12.01 -17.25
C TYR A 218 10.76 10.69 -16.98
N PHE A 219 11.46 9.58 -16.82
CA PHE A 219 10.85 8.30 -16.44
C PHE A 219 10.13 8.39 -15.10
N HIS A 220 10.71 9.12 -14.14
CA HIS A 220 10.08 9.29 -12.83
C HIS A 220 8.78 10.10 -12.97
N GLN A 221 8.81 11.16 -13.78
CA GLN A 221 7.61 11.93 -14.12
C GLN A 221 6.52 11.05 -14.76
N LEU A 222 6.89 10.23 -15.75
CA LEU A 222 5.94 9.37 -16.45
C LEU A 222 5.30 8.34 -15.53
N LEU A 223 6.08 7.69 -14.66
CA LEU A 223 5.55 6.73 -13.70
C LEU A 223 4.70 7.40 -12.61
N LEU A 224 5.11 8.58 -12.13
CA LEU A 224 4.32 9.35 -11.16
C LEU A 224 2.96 9.75 -11.74
N GLY A 225 2.92 10.13 -13.02
CA GLY A 225 1.69 10.45 -13.75
C GLY A 225 0.75 9.27 -13.97
N LEU A 226 1.19 8.02 -13.82
CA LEU A 226 0.31 6.84 -13.84
C LEU A 226 -0.37 6.58 -12.49
N GLY A 227 -0.04 7.36 -11.45
CA GLY A 227 -0.67 7.32 -10.14
C GLY A 227 -0.69 5.92 -9.51
N GLY A 228 -1.86 5.53 -9.01
CA GLY A 228 -2.05 4.26 -8.27
C GLY A 228 -1.64 3.01 -9.07
N TRP A 229 -1.65 3.05 -10.41
CA TRP A 229 -1.25 1.90 -11.23
C TRP A 229 0.25 1.61 -11.13
N ALA A 230 1.08 2.64 -11.18
CA ALA A 230 2.53 2.48 -10.98
C ALA A 230 2.85 2.02 -9.55
N GLN A 231 2.10 2.52 -8.56
CA GLN A 231 2.27 2.11 -7.16
C GLN A 231 1.83 0.66 -6.91
N LEU A 232 0.75 0.19 -7.57
CA LEU A 232 0.31 -1.20 -7.52
C LEU A 232 1.31 -2.13 -8.22
N ALA A 233 1.85 -1.72 -9.37
CA ALA A 233 2.94 -2.44 -10.03
C ALA A 233 4.19 -2.53 -9.14
N ARG A 234 4.55 -1.43 -8.45
CA ARG A 234 5.65 -1.40 -7.49
C ARG A 234 5.42 -2.36 -6.33
N GLN A 235 4.17 -2.48 -5.87
CA GLN A 235 3.80 -3.41 -4.81
C GLN A 235 4.02 -4.87 -5.24
N ARG A 236 3.72 -5.24 -6.50
CA ARG A 236 4.03 -6.56 -7.05
C ARG A 236 5.54 -6.82 -7.09
N LEU A 237 6.32 -5.83 -7.52
CA LEU A 237 7.79 -5.91 -7.49
C LEU A 237 8.31 -6.09 -6.06
N TRP A 238 7.80 -5.33 -5.09
CA TRP A 238 8.19 -5.45 -3.68
C TRP A 238 7.95 -6.88 -3.16
N GLN A 239 6.78 -7.46 -3.44
CA GLN A 239 6.47 -8.83 -3.04
C GLN A 239 7.37 -9.86 -3.72
N ALA A 240 7.68 -9.68 -5.00
CA ALA A 240 8.60 -10.56 -5.71
C ALA A 240 10.01 -10.49 -5.11
N GLU A 241 10.49 -9.28 -4.77
CA GLU A 241 11.82 -9.06 -4.16
C GLU A 241 11.96 -9.77 -2.81
N MET A 242 10.89 -9.85 -2.01
CA MET A 242 10.88 -10.62 -0.75
C MET A 242 11.10 -12.13 -0.94
N ASP A 243 10.75 -12.67 -2.11
CA ASP A 243 10.97 -14.08 -2.49
C ASP A 243 12.25 -14.26 -3.31
N GLY A 244 13.11 -13.23 -3.43
CA GLY A 244 14.29 -13.26 -4.29
C GLY A 244 13.98 -13.29 -5.80
N ARG A 245 12.75 -12.92 -6.17
CA ARG A 245 12.29 -12.80 -7.56
C ARG A 245 12.24 -11.33 -7.99
N ALA A 246 11.97 -11.09 -9.27
CA ALA A 246 11.71 -9.76 -9.81
C ALA A 246 10.45 -9.78 -10.67
N GLU A 247 9.74 -8.66 -10.73
CA GLU A 247 8.50 -8.51 -11.49
C GLU A 247 8.57 -7.24 -12.37
N PRO A 248 8.58 -7.35 -13.71
CA PRO A 248 8.81 -6.23 -14.62
C PRO A 248 7.60 -5.30 -14.85
N ILE A 249 6.47 -5.51 -14.18
CA ILE A 249 5.23 -4.75 -14.44
C ILE A 249 5.45 -3.23 -14.39
N THR A 250 6.29 -2.73 -13.47
CA THR A 250 6.56 -1.29 -13.37
C THR A 250 7.35 -0.76 -14.57
N THR A 251 8.36 -1.49 -15.04
CA THR A 251 9.13 -1.14 -16.24
C THR A 251 8.31 -1.31 -17.52
N ASP A 252 7.38 -2.27 -17.54
CA ASP A 252 6.43 -2.45 -18.63
C ASP A 252 5.46 -1.27 -18.72
N LEU A 253 4.91 -0.81 -17.59
CA LEU A 253 4.08 0.41 -17.53
C LEU A 253 4.81 1.65 -18.01
N LEU A 254 6.07 1.82 -17.64
CA LEU A 254 6.90 2.89 -18.18
C LEU A 254 7.04 2.77 -19.70
N THR A 255 7.35 1.58 -20.20
CA THR A 255 7.49 1.32 -21.64
C THR A 255 6.22 1.68 -22.39
N ILE A 256 5.07 1.24 -21.89
CA ILE A 256 3.74 1.58 -22.41
C ILE A 256 3.58 3.10 -22.51
N ARG A 257 3.90 3.82 -21.43
CA ARG A 257 3.76 5.27 -21.36
C ARG A 257 4.71 5.99 -22.33
N VAL A 258 5.94 5.50 -22.52
CA VAL A 258 6.90 6.07 -23.48
C VAL A 258 6.48 5.82 -24.93
N ILE A 259 5.85 4.69 -25.24
CA ILE A 259 5.30 4.42 -26.60
C ILE A 259 4.19 5.42 -26.95
N TRP A 260 3.32 5.76 -25.99
CA TRP A 260 2.33 6.82 -26.19
C TRP A 260 2.98 8.17 -26.55
N ASP A 261 4.05 8.55 -25.83
CA ASP A 261 4.81 9.75 -26.16
C ASP A 261 5.47 9.66 -27.54
N ALA A 262 6.01 8.51 -27.92
CA ALA A 262 6.60 8.30 -29.24
C ALA A 262 5.57 8.41 -30.37
N ALA A 263 4.35 7.91 -30.17
CA ALA A 263 3.25 8.05 -31.13
C ALA A 263 2.81 9.52 -31.27
N LEU A 264 2.66 10.25 -30.16
CA LEU A 264 2.36 11.69 -30.20
C LEU A 264 3.48 12.49 -30.84
N TRP A 265 4.74 12.13 -30.56
CA TRP A 265 5.90 12.73 -31.18
C TRP A 265 5.93 12.51 -32.70
N ALA A 266 5.57 11.31 -33.18
CA ALA A 266 5.48 11.04 -34.61
C ALA A 266 4.44 11.92 -35.34
N GLN A 267 3.35 12.29 -34.67
CA GLN A 267 2.30 13.13 -35.27
C GLN A 267 2.53 14.64 -35.08
N TYR A 268 3.04 15.06 -33.93
CA TYR A 268 3.12 16.48 -33.55
C TYR A 268 4.55 17.02 -33.46
N GLY A 269 5.58 16.18 -33.65
CA GLY A 269 6.99 16.50 -33.45
C GLY A 269 7.42 17.83 -34.07
N ASP A 270 7.03 18.07 -35.33
CA ASP A 270 7.35 19.31 -36.05
C ASP A 270 6.87 20.60 -35.35
N ARG A 271 5.81 20.50 -34.54
CA ARG A 271 5.19 21.64 -33.83
C ARG A 271 5.64 21.77 -32.38
N ILE A 272 6.29 20.74 -31.84
CA ILE A 272 6.68 20.68 -30.41
C ILE A 272 8.18 20.48 -30.20
N ALA A 273 8.97 20.27 -31.26
CA ALA A 273 10.38 19.91 -31.18
C ALA A 273 11.24 20.86 -30.34
N ASP A 274 11.11 22.17 -30.56
CA ASP A 274 11.90 23.18 -29.83
C ASP A 274 11.58 23.20 -28.34
N ARG A 275 10.29 23.07 -27.99
CA ARG A 275 9.85 23.01 -26.59
C ARG A 275 10.30 21.72 -25.94
N TRP A 276 10.14 20.59 -26.63
CA TRP A 276 10.61 19.30 -26.14
C TRP A 276 12.12 19.30 -25.92
N ALA A 277 12.91 19.92 -26.81
CA ALA A 277 14.36 20.05 -26.63
C ALA A 277 14.74 20.82 -25.35
N LYS A 278 14.05 21.92 -25.05
CA LYS A 278 14.26 22.69 -23.81
C LYS A 278 13.89 21.90 -22.56
N ILE A 279 12.79 21.14 -22.61
CA ILE A 279 12.33 20.31 -21.50
C ILE A 279 13.31 19.15 -21.26
N ARG A 280 13.76 18.45 -22.32
CA ARG A 280 14.81 17.42 -22.24
C ARG A 280 16.09 17.99 -21.62
N ALA A 281 16.52 19.17 -22.03
CA ALA A 281 17.70 19.82 -21.45
C ALA A 281 17.52 20.12 -19.95
N THR A 282 16.31 20.51 -19.54
CA THR A 282 16.00 20.74 -18.12
C THR A 282 16.03 19.45 -17.31
N HIS A 283 15.44 18.36 -17.82
CA HIS A 283 15.53 17.03 -17.20
C HIS A 283 16.97 16.52 -17.10
N ALA A 284 17.86 16.91 -18.01
CA ALA A 284 19.28 16.55 -17.97
C ALA A 284 20.07 17.26 -16.85
N THR A 285 19.47 18.22 -16.16
CA THR A 285 20.09 18.91 -15.02
C THR A 285 19.52 18.39 -13.70
N PRO A 286 20.30 18.36 -12.60
CA PRO A 286 19.77 18.01 -11.28
C PRO A 286 18.67 18.99 -10.82
N PRO A 287 17.61 18.51 -10.14
CA PRO A 287 16.62 19.38 -9.50
C PRO A 287 17.27 20.20 -8.39
N ARG A 288 16.96 21.51 -8.35
CA ARG A 288 17.43 22.45 -7.34
C ARG A 288 16.25 23.15 -6.69
N ALA A 289 16.24 23.19 -5.37
CA ALA A 289 15.18 23.84 -4.61
C ALA A 289 15.24 25.36 -4.80
N THR A 290 14.08 25.99 -4.95
CA THR A 290 13.99 27.45 -4.92
C THR A 290 14.17 27.99 -3.51
N ALA A 291 14.44 29.29 -3.35
CA ALA A 291 14.50 29.92 -2.03
C ALA A 291 13.21 29.73 -1.22
N ALA A 292 12.04 29.79 -1.88
CA ALA A 292 10.75 29.53 -1.25
C ALA A 292 10.62 28.08 -0.78
N GLN A 293 11.01 27.10 -1.60
CA GLN A 293 11.00 25.69 -1.20
C GLN A 293 11.95 25.42 -0.03
N MET A 294 13.14 26.04 -0.02
CA MET A 294 14.08 25.90 1.09
C MET A 294 13.51 26.51 2.37
N ALA A 295 12.94 27.72 2.32
CA ALA A 295 12.29 28.34 3.47
C ALA A 295 11.14 27.48 4.01
N ALA A 296 10.30 26.93 3.14
CA ALA A 296 9.20 26.05 3.53
C ALA A 296 9.68 24.75 4.19
N CYS A 297 10.83 24.20 3.77
CA CYS A 297 11.43 23.02 4.42
C CYS A 297 11.95 23.36 5.82
N VAL A 298 12.56 24.53 6.01
CA VAL A 298 13.02 24.97 7.34
C VAL A 298 11.84 25.28 8.26
N LEU A 299 10.74 25.86 7.74
CA LEU A 299 9.49 26.04 8.48
C LEU A 299 8.86 24.70 8.90
N GLN A 300 8.93 23.69 8.03
CA GLN A 300 8.47 22.33 8.33
C GLN A 300 9.31 21.69 9.45
N ASP A 301 10.64 21.80 9.39
CA ASP A 301 11.53 21.32 10.46
C ASP A 301 11.24 22.04 11.80
N ALA A 302 11.06 23.37 11.79
CA ALA A 302 10.67 24.11 12.98
C ALA A 302 9.33 23.62 13.57
N ALA A 303 8.36 23.29 12.73
CA ALA A 303 7.09 22.72 13.17
C ALA A 303 7.24 21.32 13.79
N GLU A 304 8.16 20.52 13.27
CA GLU A 304 8.49 19.18 13.80
C GLU A 304 9.21 19.30 15.15
N ARG A 305 10.15 20.24 15.30
CA ARG A 305 10.84 20.53 16.55
C ARG A 305 9.89 21.04 17.63
N ALA A 306 8.95 21.91 17.27
CA ALA A 306 7.89 22.34 18.18
C ALA A 306 7.06 21.14 18.70
N ALA A 307 6.68 20.22 17.81
CA ALA A 307 5.97 19.00 18.20
C ALA A 307 6.83 18.06 19.08
N GLN A 308 8.14 17.96 18.80
CA GLN A 308 9.08 17.19 19.61
C GLN A 308 9.25 17.80 21.01
N ARG A 309 9.34 19.12 21.14
CA ARG A 309 9.39 19.82 22.43
C ARG A 309 8.13 19.53 23.24
N ASP A 310 6.95 19.67 22.63
CA ASP A 310 5.69 19.42 23.31
C ASP A 310 5.60 17.95 23.77
N LEU A 311 6.05 17.00 22.93
CA LEU A 311 6.12 15.59 23.28
C LEU A 311 7.13 15.32 24.40
N ALA A 312 8.30 15.96 24.37
CA ALA A 312 9.31 15.84 25.42
C ALA A 312 8.74 16.29 26.77
N GLY A 313 8.00 17.40 26.81
CA GLY A 313 7.32 17.86 28.02
C GLY A 313 6.29 16.86 28.56
N VAL A 314 5.60 16.12 27.68
CA VAL A 314 4.69 15.03 28.09
C VAL A 314 5.46 13.83 28.64
N LEU A 315 6.61 13.48 28.05
CA LEU A 315 7.42 12.33 28.47
C LEU A 315 8.20 12.59 29.75
N GLU A 316 8.55 13.85 30.04
CA GLU A 316 9.22 14.28 31.27
C GLU A 316 8.26 14.45 32.46
N ALA A 317 6.95 14.43 32.22
CA ALA A 317 5.97 14.55 33.29
C ALA A 317 6.11 13.40 34.31
N GLU A 318 6.10 13.74 35.60
CA GLU A 318 6.19 12.75 36.67
C GLU A 318 5.07 11.72 36.55
N VAL A 319 5.45 10.46 36.37
CA VAL A 319 4.53 9.33 36.42
C VAL A 319 4.38 8.95 37.88
N PRO A 320 3.15 8.81 38.41
CA PRO A 320 2.92 8.34 39.78
C PRO A 320 3.73 7.08 40.05
N GLU A 321 4.41 7.06 41.20
CA GLU A 321 5.25 5.94 41.62
C GLU A 321 4.42 4.64 41.61
N ARG A 322 4.89 3.63 40.86
CA ARG A 322 4.18 2.35 40.79
C ARG A 322 4.30 1.66 42.14
N ALA A 323 3.18 1.17 42.66
CA ALA A 323 3.19 0.31 43.83
C ALA A 323 4.08 -0.92 43.59
N GLU A 324 5.05 -1.18 44.48
CA GLU A 324 5.95 -2.34 44.45
C GLU A 324 5.23 -3.69 44.68
N ALA A 325 3.93 -3.66 44.91
CA ALA A 325 3.14 -4.87 45.16
C ALA A 325 2.92 -5.67 43.86
N ARG A 326 2.91 -7.00 44.00
CA ARG A 326 2.59 -7.91 42.89
C ARG A 326 1.24 -7.52 42.26
N PRO A 327 1.13 -7.39 40.93
CA PRO A 327 -0.13 -6.99 40.30
C PRO A 327 -1.23 -8.04 40.49
N LEU A 328 -2.46 -7.58 40.66
CA LEU A 328 -3.66 -8.42 40.72
C LEU A 328 -3.99 -9.00 39.34
N LEU A 329 -3.80 -8.20 38.29
CA LEU A 329 -4.10 -8.54 36.90
C LEU A 329 -3.08 -7.89 35.97
N GLN A 330 -2.57 -8.67 35.02
CA GLN A 330 -1.81 -8.17 33.89
C GLN A 330 -2.57 -8.49 32.59
N ALA A 331 -2.94 -7.48 31.82
CA ALA A 331 -3.68 -7.65 30.57
C ALA A 331 -2.94 -7.04 29.39
N ALA A 332 -2.48 -7.87 28.44
CA ALA A 332 -1.87 -7.41 27.21
C ALA A 332 -2.92 -7.24 26.10
N PHE A 333 -3.09 -6.01 25.62
CA PHE A 333 -4.01 -5.61 24.55
C PHE A 333 -3.26 -5.42 23.21
N CYS A 334 -3.95 -5.48 22.07
CA CYS A 334 -3.39 -4.96 20.80
C CYS A 334 -3.03 -3.48 21.00
N ILE A 335 -1.83 -3.07 20.57
CA ILE A 335 -1.28 -1.69 20.67
C ILE A 335 -2.05 -0.65 19.84
N ASP A 336 -3.13 -1.06 19.18
CA ASP A 336 -4.05 -0.19 18.48
C ASP A 336 -4.68 0.82 19.44
N VAL A 337 -4.72 2.09 19.02
CA VAL A 337 -5.24 3.22 19.82
C VAL A 337 -6.69 3.00 20.27
N ARG A 338 -7.46 2.17 19.56
CA ARG A 338 -8.84 1.82 19.95
C ARG A 338 -8.90 0.98 21.23
N SER A 339 -7.83 0.28 21.57
CA SER A 339 -7.72 -0.43 22.85
C SER A 339 -7.48 0.52 24.02
N GLU A 340 -7.04 1.76 23.77
CA GLU A 340 -6.56 2.65 24.83
C GLU A 340 -7.66 3.03 25.82
N VAL A 341 -8.87 3.29 25.34
CA VAL A 341 -10.02 3.60 26.21
C VAL A 341 -10.33 2.42 27.14
N PHE A 342 -10.28 1.18 26.64
CA PHE A 342 -10.48 -0.02 27.46
C PHE A 342 -9.36 -0.22 28.48
N ARG A 343 -8.12 0.06 28.09
CA ARG A 343 -6.96 -0.03 28.96
C ARG A 343 -7.06 0.96 30.13
N ARG A 344 -7.31 2.24 29.83
CA ARG A 344 -7.48 3.29 30.85
C ARG A 344 -8.67 2.99 31.76
N ALA A 345 -9.79 2.53 31.21
CA ALA A 345 -10.96 2.14 31.99
C ALA A 345 -10.66 0.97 32.95
N LEU A 346 -9.92 -0.06 32.49
CA LEU A 346 -9.58 -1.20 33.34
C LEU A 346 -8.60 -0.80 34.46
N GLU A 347 -7.58 -0.01 34.15
CA GLU A 347 -6.62 0.51 35.15
C GLU A 347 -7.28 1.45 36.16
N SER A 348 -8.36 2.14 35.79
CA SER A 348 -9.08 3.02 36.73
C SER A 348 -9.85 2.26 37.83
N LEU A 349 -10.05 0.94 37.67
CA LEU A 349 -10.81 0.15 38.64
C LEU A 349 -9.97 -0.24 39.87
N ASP A 350 -8.66 -0.46 39.71
CA ASP A 350 -7.78 -0.88 40.80
C ASP A 350 -6.30 -0.61 40.46
N PRO A 351 -5.49 -0.02 41.37
CA PRO A 351 -4.06 0.21 41.16
C PRO A 351 -3.21 -1.04 40.87
N GLY A 352 -3.68 -2.22 41.29
CA GLY A 352 -3.06 -3.52 41.04
C GLY A 352 -3.34 -4.08 39.64
N ILE A 353 -4.11 -3.39 38.80
CA ILE A 353 -4.35 -3.75 37.39
C ILE A 353 -3.31 -3.07 36.51
N GLN A 354 -2.59 -3.87 35.73
CA GLN A 354 -1.61 -3.39 34.76
C GLN A 354 -2.03 -3.78 33.34
N THR A 355 -2.01 -2.81 32.41
CA THR A 355 -2.22 -3.11 31.00
C THR A 355 -0.98 -2.86 30.15
N LEU A 356 -0.77 -3.74 29.18
CA LEU A 356 0.36 -3.70 28.26
C LEU A 356 -0.17 -3.55 26.84
N GLY A 357 0.53 -2.78 26.01
CA GLY A 357 0.28 -2.73 24.57
C GLY A 357 1.24 -3.66 23.84
N PHE A 358 0.73 -4.53 22.97
CA PHE A 358 1.57 -5.40 22.15
C PHE A 358 1.02 -5.53 20.73
N ALA A 359 1.86 -5.88 19.76
CA ALA A 359 1.41 -6.06 18.39
C ALA A 359 0.32 -7.15 18.30
N GLY A 360 -0.78 -6.88 17.60
CA GLY A 360 -1.97 -7.74 17.57
C GLY A 360 -1.79 -9.16 17.01
N PHE A 361 -0.62 -9.47 16.41
CA PHE A 361 -0.24 -10.84 16.07
C PHE A 361 0.28 -11.67 17.23
N PHE A 362 0.51 -11.03 18.38
CA PHE A 362 1.04 -11.63 19.60
C PHE A 362 2.30 -12.48 19.33
N GLY A 363 3.15 -12.02 18.39
CA GLY A 363 4.41 -12.69 18.04
C GLY A 363 4.29 -13.97 17.19
N LEU A 364 3.07 -14.40 16.85
CA LEU A 364 2.82 -15.61 16.05
C LEU A 364 2.66 -15.29 14.56
N ALA A 365 3.78 -15.22 13.83
CA ALA A 365 3.78 -15.05 12.38
C ALA A 365 3.47 -16.37 11.66
N HIS A 366 2.22 -16.56 11.25
CA HIS A 366 1.75 -17.82 10.67
C HIS A 366 0.87 -17.62 9.43
N ALA A 367 0.80 -18.61 8.56
CA ALA A 367 -0.22 -18.70 7.53
C ALA A 367 -1.45 -19.44 8.08
N HIS A 368 -2.66 -19.00 7.73
CA HIS A 368 -3.90 -19.64 8.17
C HIS A 368 -4.80 -19.98 6.99
N ARG A 369 -5.26 -21.22 6.94
CA ARG A 369 -6.30 -21.67 5.99
C ARG A 369 -7.62 -21.86 6.74
N ASP A 370 -8.62 -21.06 6.36
CA ASP A 370 -9.95 -21.15 6.98
C ASP A 370 -10.73 -22.37 6.46
N PHE A 371 -11.80 -22.73 7.16
CA PHE A 371 -12.67 -23.84 6.82
C PHE A 371 -13.34 -23.57 5.47
N ALA A 372 -13.40 -24.58 4.63
CA ALA A 372 -13.89 -24.51 3.27
C ALA A 372 -13.17 -23.48 2.36
N SER A 373 -11.92 -23.12 2.68
CA SER A 373 -11.08 -22.23 1.86
C SER A 373 -9.89 -22.99 1.25
N ASP A 374 -9.57 -22.72 -0.02
CA ASP A 374 -8.33 -23.13 -0.68
C ASP A 374 -7.24 -22.05 -0.62
N VAL A 375 -7.55 -20.89 -0.04
CA VAL A 375 -6.62 -19.76 0.11
C VAL A 375 -5.92 -19.83 1.47
N SER A 376 -4.60 -19.66 1.45
CA SER A 376 -3.78 -19.52 2.65
C SER A 376 -3.54 -18.05 2.94
N GLU A 377 -3.96 -17.58 4.12
CA GLU A 377 -3.88 -16.17 4.50
C GLU A 377 -2.67 -15.92 5.42
N ALA A 378 -1.82 -14.97 5.04
CA ALA A 378 -0.74 -14.50 5.92
C ALA A 378 -1.33 -13.78 7.15
N ARG A 379 -1.14 -14.38 8.32
CA ARG A 379 -1.50 -13.84 9.63
C ARG A 379 -0.29 -13.19 10.32
N LEU A 380 0.31 -12.20 9.66
CA LEU A 380 1.52 -11.50 10.10
C LEU A 380 1.65 -10.08 9.50
N PRO A 381 2.56 -9.23 10.03
CA PRO A 381 3.01 -8.01 9.35
C PRO A 381 3.49 -8.26 7.91
N VAL A 382 3.24 -7.31 6.98
CA VAL A 382 3.48 -7.50 5.54
C VAL A 382 4.96 -7.66 5.17
N LEU A 383 5.85 -7.24 6.07
CA LEU A 383 7.29 -7.30 5.92
C LEU A 383 7.89 -8.65 6.36
N LEU A 384 7.09 -9.55 6.91
CA LEU A 384 7.54 -10.85 7.39
C LEU A 384 7.07 -11.98 6.47
N ALA A 385 7.75 -13.12 6.55
CA ALA A 385 7.28 -14.38 5.97
C ALA A 385 6.69 -15.26 7.09
N PRO A 386 5.60 -16.02 6.82
CA PRO A 386 5.06 -16.97 7.79
C PRO A 386 6.07 -18.08 8.09
N LYS A 387 6.27 -18.37 9.38
CA LYS A 387 7.12 -19.50 9.82
C LYS A 387 6.30 -20.71 10.28
N LEU A 388 5.02 -20.51 10.53
CA LEU A 388 4.09 -21.52 11.01
C LEU A 388 2.88 -21.59 10.09
N SER A 389 2.17 -22.71 10.09
CA SER A 389 0.89 -22.87 9.41
C SER A 389 -0.19 -23.31 10.39
N SER A 390 -1.42 -22.86 10.14
CA SER A 390 -2.61 -23.28 10.87
C SER A 390 -3.79 -23.48 9.95
N THR A 391 -4.73 -24.30 10.37
CA THR A 391 -5.94 -24.65 9.61
C THR A 391 -7.14 -24.67 10.54
N ALA A 392 -8.30 -24.20 10.08
CA ALA A 392 -9.56 -24.42 10.80
C ALA A 392 -10.13 -25.83 10.55
N THR A 393 -9.58 -26.57 9.57
CA THR A 393 -10.01 -27.92 9.22
C THR A 393 -9.20 -28.96 10.00
N ALA A 394 -9.84 -29.63 10.96
CA ALA A 394 -9.27 -30.79 11.62
C ALA A 394 -9.19 -31.99 10.64
N PRO A 395 -8.27 -32.96 10.84
CA PRO A 395 -8.21 -34.15 9.99
C PRO A 395 -9.53 -34.91 9.88
N SER A 396 -10.29 -34.99 10.98
CA SER A 396 -11.61 -35.63 11.04
C SER A 396 -12.72 -34.88 10.30
N ALA A 397 -12.48 -33.63 9.87
CA ALA A 397 -13.46 -32.79 9.18
C ALA A 397 -13.10 -32.55 7.70
N ALA A 398 -12.14 -33.29 7.15
CA ALA A 398 -11.66 -33.10 5.79
C ALA A 398 -12.75 -33.29 4.73
N GLU A 399 -13.61 -34.31 4.87
CA GLU A 399 -14.73 -34.54 3.94
C GLU A 399 -15.78 -33.43 4.01
N ALA A 400 -16.12 -32.97 5.23
CA ALA A 400 -17.06 -31.87 5.43
C ALA A 400 -16.54 -30.55 4.84
N ASP A 401 -15.25 -30.27 4.99
CA ASP A 401 -14.57 -29.13 4.39
C ASP A 401 -14.61 -29.18 2.86
N GLN A 402 -14.35 -30.35 2.28
CA GLN A 402 -14.42 -30.56 0.83
C GLN A 402 -15.85 -30.40 0.29
N ALA A 403 -16.85 -30.97 0.96
CA ALA A 403 -18.25 -30.82 0.59
C ALA A 403 -18.70 -29.35 0.65
N ALA A 404 -18.33 -28.62 1.70
CA ALA A 404 -18.61 -27.20 1.83
C ALA A 404 -17.94 -26.36 0.72
N ARG A 405 -16.69 -26.68 0.35
CA ARG A 405 -16.00 -26.06 -0.81
C ARG A 405 -16.76 -26.28 -2.11
N PHE A 406 -17.22 -27.50 -2.37
CA PHE A 406 -17.99 -27.80 -3.57
C PHE A 406 -19.33 -27.07 -3.59
N GLY A 407 -20.05 -27.01 -2.46
CA GLY A 407 -21.26 -26.21 -2.32
C GLY A 407 -21.02 -24.71 -2.61
N ALA A 408 -19.96 -24.13 -2.04
CA ALA A 408 -19.59 -22.74 -2.28
C ALA A 408 -19.18 -22.48 -3.74
N ARG A 409 -18.47 -23.42 -4.39
CA ARG A 409 -18.13 -23.35 -5.82
C ARG A 409 -19.37 -23.43 -6.70
N ALA A 410 -20.32 -24.31 -6.38
CA ALA A 410 -21.60 -24.41 -7.10
C ALA A 410 -22.42 -23.12 -6.97
N ALA A 411 -22.52 -22.55 -5.76
CA ALA A 411 -23.19 -21.27 -5.54
C ALA A 411 -22.54 -20.12 -6.33
N ARG A 412 -21.21 -20.05 -6.37
CA ARG A 412 -20.48 -19.07 -7.21
C ARG A 412 -20.71 -19.30 -8.70
N ALA A 413 -20.68 -20.55 -9.16
CA ALA A 413 -20.95 -20.89 -10.56
C ALA A 413 -22.37 -20.48 -10.96
N TRP A 414 -23.36 -20.77 -10.12
CA TRP A 414 -24.74 -20.32 -10.29
C TRP A 414 -24.83 -18.80 -10.33
N GLY A 415 -24.14 -18.09 -9.43
CA GLY A 415 -24.06 -16.62 -9.45
C GLY A 415 -23.49 -16.07 -10.76
N ARG A 416 -22.38 -16.63 -11.25
CA ARG A 416 -21.79 -16.25 -12.55
C ARG A 416 -22.71 -16.55 -13.73
N PHE A 417 -23.43 -17.66 -13.69
CA PHE A 417 -24.44 -17.97 -14.70
C PHE A 417 -25.54 -16.90 -14.75
N LYS A 418 -26.07 -16.43 -13.61
CA LYS A 418 -27.09 -15.36 -13.61
C LYS A 418 -26.60 -14.04 -14.20
N LEU A 419 -25.30 -13.76 -14.07
CA LEU A 419 -24.69 -12.51 -14.50
C LEU A 419 -24.12 -12.58 -15.92
N ALA A 420 -24.10 -13.76 -16.55
CA ALA A 420 -23.59 -13.90 -17.90
C ALA A 420 -24.55 -13.24 -18.92
N ALA A 421 -23.96 -12.60 -19.93
CA ALA A 421 -24.70 -11.81 -20.93
C ALA A 421 -25.83 -12.61 -21.63
N VAL A 422 -25.62 -13.90 -21.86
CA VAL A 422 -26.57 -14.78 -22.57
C VAL A 422 -27.74 -15.23 -21.69
N SER A 423 -27.57 -15.27 -20.36
CA SER A 423 -28.54 -15.86 -19.43
C SER A 423 -29.19 -14.85 -18.49
N SER A 424 -28.64 -13.64 -18.34
CA SER A 424 -29.14 -12.65 -17.39
C SER A 424 -30.62 -12.29 -17.57
N PHE A 425 -31.05 -11.98 -18.80
CA PHE A 425 -32.45 -11.64 -19.09
C PHE A 425 -33.40 -12.82 -18.90
N ALA A 426 -33.10 -13.97 -19.52
CA ALA A 426 -33.92 -15.17 -19.39
C ALA A 426 -34.01 -15.68 -17.94
N PHE A 427 -32.94 -15.53 -17.17
CA PHE A 427 -32.89 -15.92 -15.76
C PHE A 427 -33.83 -15.06 -14.90
N VAL A 428 -33.81 -13.74 -15.09
CA VAL A 428 -34.66 -12.81 -14.33
C VAL A 428 -36.14 -13.09 -14.65
N GLU A 429 -36.48 -13.30 -15.92
CA GLU A 429 -37.85 -13.60 -16.33
C GLU A 429 -38.36 -14.94 -15.75
N ALA A 430 -37.54 -15.99 -15.78
CA ALA A 430 -37.96 -17.33 -15.35
C ALA A 430 -37.95 -17.52 -13.82
N THR A 431 -37.04 -16.87 -13.09
CA THR A 431 -36.84 -17.14 -11.65
C THR A 431 -37.06 -15.93 -10.74
N GLY A 432 -37.29 -14.74 -11.30
CA GLY A 432 -37.56 -13.52 -10.55
C GLY A 432 -38.65 -13.67 -9.47
N PRO A 433 -39.83 -14.26 -9.76
CA PRO A 433 -40.88 -14.45 -8.76
C PRO A 433 -40.44 -15.28 -7.53
N VAL A 434 -39.51 -16.23 -7.70
CA VAL A 434 -38.98 -17.08 -6.62
C VAL A 434 -38.12 -16.30 -5.62
N TYR A 435 -37.57 -15.14 -6.03
CA TYR A 435 -36.74 -14.28 -5.16
C TYR A 435 -37.56 -13.30 -4.31
N LEU A 436 -38.87 -13.15 -4.54
CA LEU A 436 -39.71 -12.19 -3.80
C LEU A 436 -39.69 -12.45 -2.28
N GLY A 437 -39.77 -13.70 -1.87
CA GLY A 437 -39.67 -14.08 -0.45
C GLY A 437 -38.29 -13.85 0.16
N LYS A 438 -37.21 -13.91 -0.65
CA LYS A 438 -35.87 -13.55 -0.19
C LYS A 438 -35.77 -12.03 0.02
N LEU A 439 -36.24 -11.24 -0.94
CA LEU A 439 -36.25 -9.77 -0.85
C LEU A 439 -37.03 -9.28 0.37
N LEU A 440 -38.18 -9.87 0.67
CA LEU A 440 -38.96 -9.55 1.86
C LEU A 440 -38.20 -9.89 3.16
N ARG A 441 -37.53 -11.05 3.24
CA ARG A 441 -36.69 -11.38 4.41
C ARG A 441 -35.50 -10.45 4.58
N ASP A 442 -34.82 -10.10 3.48
CA ASP A 442 -33.68 -9.18 3.49
C ASP A 442 -34.13 -7.77 3.89
N ALA A 443 -35.31 -7.31 3.42
CA ALA A 443 -35.91 -6.03 3.81
C ALA A 443 -36.33 -5.97 5.29
N LEU A 444 -36.71 -7.11 5.87
CA LEU A 444 -37.02 -7.24 7.30
C LEU A 444 -35.76 -7.38 8.19
N GLY A 445 -34.55 -7.34 7.60
CA GLY A 445 -33.29 -7.41 8.35
C GLY A 445 -33.04 -8.76 9.02
N VAL A 446 -33.66 -9.85 8.53
CA VAL A 446 -33.45 -11.19 9.07
C VAL A 446 -32.09 -11.72 8.59
N VAL A 447 -31.03 -11.36 9.30
CA VAL A 447 -29.67 -11.80 8.99
C VAL A 447 -29.45 -13.21 9.59
N PRO A 448 -29.05 -14.20 8.77
CA PRO A 448 -28.68 -15.51 9.29
C PRO A 448 -27.57 -15.37 10.33
N ARG A 449 -27.71 -16.07 11.47
CA ARG A 449 -26.65 -16.13 12.47
C ARG A 449 -25.42 -16.78 11.83
N ALA A 450 -24.30 -16.07 11.82
CA ALA A 450 -23.05 -16.62 11.30
C ALA A 450 -22.69 -17.89 12.08
N THR A 451 -22.46 -18.99 11.37
CA THR A 451 -21.95 -20.22 11.96
C THR A 451 -20.55 -19.97 12.50
N GLU A 452 -20.32 -20.36 13.75
CA GLU A 452 -19.03 -20.17 14.39
C GLU A 452 -18.03 -21.13 13.73
N ALA A 453 -17.08 -20.61 12.95
CA ALA A 453 -16.05 -21.44 12.33
C ALA A 453 -15.24 -22.22 13.39
N PRO A 454 -14.58 -23.34 13.05
CA PRO A 454 -13.80 -24.11 14.00
C PRO A 454 -12.54 -23.37 14.48
N ALA A 455 -12.10 -23.64 15.72
CA ALA A 455 -10.89 -23.01 16.27
C ALA A 455 -9.64 -23.38 15.43
N PRO A 456 -8.69 -22.45 15.22
CA PRO A 456 -7.49 -22.72 14.43
C PRO A 456 -6.62 -23.78 15.11
N GLN A 457 -6.05 -24.67 14.31
CA GLN A 457 -5.13 -25.71 14.74
C GLN A 457 -3.80 -25.52 14.01
N PHE A 458 -2.70 -25.44 14.76
CA PHE A 458 -1.35 -25.43 14.17
C PHE A 458 -1.02 -26.80 13.58
N SER A 459 -0.16 -26.82 12.55
CA SER A 459 0.35 -28.07 11.98
C SER A 459 1.01 -28.95 13.05
N ALA A 460 1.01 -30.26 12.81
CA ALA A 460 1.64 -31.24 13.70
C ALA A 460 3.17 -31.00 13.86
N GLU A 461 3.77 -30.24 12.95
CA GLU A 461 5.18 -29.85 12.94
C GLU A 461 5.55 -28.84 14.03
N PHE A 462 4.59 -28.14 14.65
CA PHE A 462 4.90 -27.20 15.74
C PHE A 462 5.03 -27.93 17.08
N THR A 463 6.24 -28.37 17.38
CA THR A 463 6.60 -29.25 18.51
C THR A 463 6.49 -28.54 19.87
N LEU A 464 6.46 -29.31 20.97
CA LEU A 464 6.41 -28.73 22.32
C LEU A 464 7.64 -27.85 22.66
N PRO A 465 8.89 -28.23 22.34
CA PRO A 465 10.05 -27.35 22.54
C PRO A 465 9.92 -26.02 21.80
N GLU A 466 9.48 -26.05 20.54
CA GLU A 466 9.26 -24.83 19.75
C GLU A 466 8.15 -23.96 20.33
N ARG A 467 7.06 -24.56 20.83
CA ARG A 467 5.99 -23.84 21.53
C ARG A 467 6.50 -23.13 22.79
N ILE A 468 7.30 -23.81 23.61
CA ILE A 468 7.88 -23.23 24.83
C ILE A 468 8.82 -22.08 24.45
N ALA A 469 9.72 -22.30 23.49
CA ALA A 469 10.64 -21.27 23.01
C ALA A 469 9.89 -20.05 22.45
N THR A 470 8.85 -20.28 21.66
CA THR A 470 7.99 -19.23 21.08
C THR A 470 7.25 -18.46 22.17
N ALA A 471 6.60 -19.15 23.12
CA ALA A 471 5.90 -18.50 24.22
C ALA A 471 6.86 -17.66 25.09
N ALA A 472 8.05 -18.18 25.40
CA ALA A 472 9.06 -17.45 26.15
C ALA A 472 9.56 -16.22 25.39
N ALA A 473 9.80 -16.33 24.08
CA ALA A 473 10.20 -15.20 23.24
C ALA A 473 9.11 -14.12 23.21
N ILE A 474 7.84 -14.51 23.13
CA ILE A 474 6.70 -13.59 23.09
C ILE A 474 6.54 -12.85 24.43
N LEU A 475 6.60 -13.57 25.54
CA LEU A 475 6.53 -12.97 26.88
C LEU A 475 7.68 -11.98 27.12
N ARG A 476 8.90 -12.32 26.71
CA ARG A 476 10.05 -11.40 26.75
C ARG A 476 9.81 -10.16 25.89
N ALA A 477 9.27 -10.34 24.69
CA ALA A 477 8.95 -9.22 23.79
C ALA A 477 7.85 -8.30 24.35
N MET A 478 6.95 -8.83 25.20
CA MET A 478 5.94 -8.05 25.94
C MET A 478 6.49 -7.41 27.22
N SER A 479 7.77 -7.58 27.52
CA SER A 479 8.38 -7.23 28.81
C SER A 479 7.74 -7.92 30.02
N LEU A 480 7.04 -9.04 29.81
CA LEU A 480 6.50 -9.92 30.84
C LEU A 480 7.53 -11.00 31.20
N THR A 481 8.56 -10.62 31.94
CA THR A 481 9.68 -11.52 32.30
C THR A 481 9.67 -11.92 33.78
N GLN A 482 9.06 -11.11 34.63
CA GLN A 482 9.03 -11.26 36.09
C GLN A 482 7.71 -10.75 36.67
N GLU A 483 7.47 -11.03 37.96
CA GLU A 483 6.33 -10.47 38.74
C GLU A 483 4.94 -10.72 38.12
N PHE A 484 4.77 -11.89 37.51
CA PHE A 484 3.52 -12.27 36.87
C PHE A 484 2.33 -12.16 37.83
N ALA A 485 1.28 -11.45 37.43
CA ALA A 485 0.00 -11.46 38.13
C ALA A 485 -0.56 -12.89 38.24
N PRO A 486 -1.40 -13.18 39.25
CA PRO A 486 -2.14 -14.44 39.32
C PRO A 486 -2.96 -14.71 38.05
N VAL A 487 -3.42 -13.64 37.38
CA VAL A 487 -4.15 -13.68 36.11
C VAL A 487 -3.39 -12.87 35.06
N VAL A 488 -3.04 -13.53 33.95
CA VAL A 488 -2.50 -12.88 32.75
C VAL A 488 -3.52 -13.03 31.62
N LEU A 489 -4.03 -11.91 31.12
CA LEU A 489 -4.98 -11.84 30.01
C LEU A 489 -4.28 -11.42 28.72
N LEU A 490 -4.69 -12.04 27.61
CA LEU A 490 -4.32 -11.62 26.27
C LEU A 490 -5.59 -11.23 25.54
N VAL A 491 -5.72 -9.94 25.26
CA VAL A 491 -6.95 -9.34 24.74
C VAL A 491 -6.71 -8.86 23.32
N GLY A 492 -7.25 -9.61 22.36
CA GLY A 492 -7.30 -9.20 20.97
C GLY A 492 -8.65 -8.57 20.67
N HIS A 493 -8.68 -7.68 19.69
CA HIS A 493 -9.91 -7.13 19.16
C HIS A 493 -10.05 -7.46 17.67
N GLY A 494 -11.31 -7.45 17.22
CA GLY A 494 -11.69 -7.59 15.82
C GLY A 494 -12.74 -6.55 15.48
N ALA A 495 -12.89 -6.26 14.20
CA ALA A 495 -13.98 -5.45 13.70
C ALA A 495 -14.89 -6.32 12.82
N SER A 496 -16.19 -5.99 12.79
CA SER A 496 -17.15 -6.54 11.83
C SER A 496 -17.70 -5.38 11.03
N VAL A 497 -17.60 -5.47 9.72
CA VAL A 497 -18.05 -4.44 8.79
C VAL A 497 -18.86 -5.09 7.69
N VAL A 498 -19.86 -4.37 7.20
CA VAL A 498 -20.74 -4.83 6.12
C VAL A 498 -20.60 -3.84 4.99
N ASN A 499 -20.33 -4.34 3.77
CA ASN A 499 -20.26 -3.54 2.55
C ASN A 499 -19.31 -2.31 2.64
N ASN A 500 -18.13 -2.49 3.25
CA ASN A 500 -17.14 -1.42 3.38
C ASN A 500 -15.88 -1.75 2.57
N PRO A 501 -15.54 -0.98 1.52
CA PRO A 501 -14.34 -1.22 0.70
C PRO A 501 -13.04 -1.05 1.50
N HIS A 502 -13.06 -0.31 2.61
CA HIS A 502 -11.91 -0.11 3.51
C HIS A 502 -11.92 -1.07 4.71
N ALA A 503 -12.60 -2.21 4.60
CA ALA A 503 -12.70 -3.21 5.66
C ALA A 503 -11.34 -3.59 6.26
N SER A 504 -10.32 -3.76 5.42
CA SER A 504 -8.97 -4.15 5.85
C SER A 504 -8.33 -3.12 6.79
N ALA A 505 -8.52 -1.82 6.53
CA ALA A 505 -7.99 -0.73 7.35
C ALA A 505 -8.69 -0.62 8.72
N LEU A 506 -9.91 -1.16 8.85
CA LEU A 506 -10.66 -1.16 10.11
C LEU A 506 -10.31 -2.36 11.00
N HIS A 507 -9.57 -3.36 10.51
CA HIS A 507 -9.07 -4.45 11.34
C HIS A 507 -7.76 -4.04 12.09
N CYS A 508 -7.42 -4.64 13.25
CA CYS A 508 -6.19 -4.30 14.03
C CYS A 508 -4.96 -4.43 13.10
N GLY A 509 -4.23 -3.32 12.93
CA GLY A 509 -3.07 -3.22 12.03
C GLY A 509 -1.85 -4.05 12.44
N GLY A 510 -1.89 -4.77 13.56
CA GLY A 510 -0.84 -5.74 13.91
C GLY A 510 -0.72 -6.91 12.92
N LEU A 511 -1.70 -7.07 12.01
CA LEU A 511 -1.93 -8.23 11.17
C LEU A 511 -2.70 -7.87 9.90
N TRP A 512 -1.98 -7.63 8.81
CA TRP A 512 -2.56 -7.13 7.57
C TRP A 512 -3.14 -8.28 6.74
N ARG A 513 -4.41 -8.64 7.02
CA ARG A 513 -5.40 -9.28 6.11
C ARG A 513 -6.57 -9.83 6.95
N LEU A 514 -7.79 -9.37 6.64
CA LEU A 514 -9.10 -10.03 6.84
C LEU A 514 -9.62 -10.26 8.28
N PRO A 515 -10.95 -10.44 8.50
CA PRO A 515 -11.59 -10.33 9.81
C PRO A 515 -11.13 -11.40 10.78
N ARG A 516 -10.79 -11.01 12.02
CA ARG A 516 -10.25 -11.92 13.04
C ARG A 516 -10.98 -11.80 14.37
N ARG A 517 -11.42 -12.95 14.85
CA ARG A 517 -11.69 -13.26 16.27
C ARG A 517 -10.65 -14.23 16.88
N ARG A 518 -9.61 -14.67 16.13
CA ARG A 518 -8.96 -15.98 16.38
C ARG A 518 -7.45 -15.98 16.67
N GLN A 519 -6.77 -14.82 16.66
CA GLN A 519 -5.32 -14.73 16.93
C GLN A 519 -4.97 -15.03 18.40
N CYS A 520 -5.73 -14.44 19.34
CA CYS A 520 -5.57 -14.73 20.76
C CYS A 520 -5.91 -16.17 21.10
N THR A 521 -6.87 -16.77 20.38
CA THR A 521 -7.19 -18.19 20.49
C THR A 521 -6.02 -19.07 20.06
N ALA A 522 -5.29 -18.68 19.01
CA ALA A 522 -4.11 -19.39 18.56
C ALA A 522 -2.97 -19.32 19.61
N PHE A 523 -2.67 -18.14 20.16
CA PHE A 523 -1.69 -18.03 21.26
C PHE A 523 -2.14 -18.77 22.53
N GLY A 524 -3.41 -18.63 22.92
CA GLY A 524 -3.99 -19.39 24.03
C GLY A 524 -3.82 -20.90 23.84
N GLY A 525 -3.95 -21.40 22.62
CA GLY A 525 -3.68 -22.81 22.27
C GLY A 525 -2.21 -23.23 22.38
N VAL A 526 -1.25 -22.30 22.20
CA VAL A 526 0.17 -22.52 22.47
C VAL A 526 0.41 -22.62 23.97
N ALA A 527 -0.14 -21.69 24.76
CA ALA A 527 0.06 -21.62 26.22
C ALA A 527 -0.68 -22.73 27.00
N GLU A 528 -1.92 -23.07 26.64
CA GLU A 528 -2.74 -24.11 27.32
C GLU A 528 -2.11 -25.52 27.18
N ARG A 529 -1.55 -25.85 26.01
CA ARG A 529 -0.95 -27.18 25.78
C ARG A 529 0.42 -27.34 26.42
N CYS A 530 1.11 -26.25 26.78
CA CYS A 530 2.29 -26.31 27.63
C CYS A 530 1.94 -26.65 29.10
N ARG A 531 0.76 -26.24 29.60
CA ARG A 531 0.26 -26.62 30.95
C ARG A 531 -0.17 -28.08 31.03
N GLY A 532 -0.71 -28.64 29.94
CA GLY A 532 -1.14 -30.04 29.87
C GLY A 532 -0.04 -31.08 30.13
N ALA A 533 1.24 -30.69 30.03
CA ALA A 533 2.38 -31.55 30.37
C ALA A 533 2.74 -31.54 31.88
N ARG A 534 2.11 -30.72 32.72
CA ARG A 534 2.37 -30.64 34.17
C ARG A 534 1.15 -30.78 35.10
N GLY A 535 -0.06 -31.04 34.60
CA GLY A 535 -1.19 -31.30 35.50
C GLY A 535 -2.53 -31.48 34.82
N ALA A 536 -3.11 -32.67 34.97
CA ALA A 536 -4.53 -32.90 34.79
C ALA A 536 -5.31 -32.12 35.85
N GLY A 537 -6.05 -31.08 35.45
CA GLY A 537 -6.98 -30.37 36.35
C GLY A 537 -7.05 -28.87 36.10
N GLY A 538 -7.92 -28.43 35.19
CA GLY A 538 -8.24 -27.01 35.02
C GLY A 538 -9.46 -26.83 34.12
N ARG A 539 -10.62 -26.55 34.73
CA ARG A 539 -11.92 -26.39 34.05
C ARG A 539 -11.93 -25.14 33.16
N ARG A 540 -12.42 -25.29 31.93
CA ARG A 540 -12.81 -24.19 31.04
C ARG A 540 -14.11 -23.55 31.54
N HIS A 541 -14.09 -22.29 31.95
CA HIS A 541 -15.29 -21.47 32.00
C HIS A 541 -15.37 -20.62 30.72
N ARG A 542 -16.26 -21.02 29.80
CA ARG A 542 -16.76 -20.13 28.75
C ARG A 542 -17.88 -19.30 29.37
N HIS A 543 -17.63 -18.03 29.67
CA HIS A 543 -18.72 -17.07 29.81
C HIS A 543 -18.90 -16.38 28.46
N SER A 544 -20.07 -16.62 27.88
CA SER A 544 -20.65 -15.82 26.80
C SER A 544 -21.08 -14.47 27.36
N ALA A 545 -20.42 -13.41 26.91
CA ALA A 545 -20.91 -12.04 26.91
C ALA A 545 -20.82 -11.53 25.47
#